data_AF-A0A917U860-F1
#
_entry.id   AF-A0A917U860-F1
#
_cell.length_a   1.000
_cell.length_b   1.000
_cell.length_c   1.000
_cell.angle_alpha   90.00
_cell.angle_beta   90.00
_cell.angle_gamma   90.00
#
_symmetry.space_group_name_H-M   'P 1'
#
loop_
_entity.id
_entity.type
_entity.pdbx_description
1 polymer ?
#
loop_
_entity_poly.entity_id
_entity_poly.type
_entity_poly.pdbx_seq_one_letter_code
_entity_poly.pdbx_strand_id
1 'polypeptide(L)'
;MAEHRMGSVRTVPRRAPEPAVEVLRDFGSPPPSAQRRRPSLLVPVLVGAGVTVALGVYGRTHTPTGIAVNVAGFSSPLTVKVWLGSGAAFFAVIQLLSALSMWGRLGGFSPSWAGSAHRWSGRVAFLLTVPVAVHCLYALGFADYDTRTLAHSLLGCFFFGAFTTKMLALPKRGLAGWVLPVIGGAVFVALIGVFLTSSVWYFTTFGFQL
;
A
#
# COMPACT_ATOMS: atom_id res chain seq x y z
N MET A 1 -54.17 -36.55 67.14
CA MET A 1 -55.56 -36.49 66.63
C MET A 1 -55.53 -35.89 65.24
N ALA A 2 -56.10 -36.60 64.29
CA ALA A 2 -56.03 -36.33 62.85
C ALA A 2 -57.06 -35.29 62.43
N GLU A 3 -56.71 -34.42 61.48
CA GLU A 3 -57.69 -33.84 60.56
C GLU A 3 -57.11 -33.81 59.14
N HIS A 4 -57.74 -34.62 58.30
CA HIS A 4 -57.46 -34.83 56.89
C HIS A 4 -58.36 -33.86 56.11
N ARG A 5 -57.79 -32.83 55.49
CA ARG A 5 -58.56 -31.84 54.72
C ARG A 5 -58.79 -32.34 53.30
N MET A 6 -60.06 -32.60 52.94
CA MET A 6 -60.51 -32.92 51.57
C MET A 6 -60.29 -31.73 50.63
N GLY A 7 -59.46 -31.92 49.60
CA GLY A 7 -59.32 -31.00 48.46
C GLY A 7 -60.12 -31.53 47.27
N SER A 8 -61.08 -30.75 46.77
CA SER A 8 -61.95 -31.15 45.66
C SER A 8 -61.18 -31.21 44.33
N VAL A 9 -61.40 -32.27 43.55
CA VAL A 9 -60.86 -32.41 42.20
C VAL A 9 -61.64 -31.49 41.24
N ARG A 10 -60.99 -30.45 40.72
CA ARG A 10 -61.49 -29.67 39.56
C ARG A 10 -61.13 -30.39 38.27
N THR A 11 -62.13 -30.83 37.52
CA THR A 11 -61.97 -31.36 36.16
C THR A 11 -61.66 -30.21 35.18
N VAL A 12 -60.49 -30.26 34.53
CA VAL A 12 -60.09 -29.32 33.48
C VAL A 12 -60.77 -29.72 32.16
N PRO A 13 -61.42 -28.81 31.40
CA PRO A 13 -61.99 -29.14 30.09
C PRO A 13 -60.89 -29.42 29.06
N ARG A 14 -61.02 -30.50 28.28
CA ARG A 14 -60.13 -30.78 27.13
C ARG A 14 -60.31 -29.70 26.06
N ARG A 15 -59.21 -29.03 25.71
CA ARG A 15 -59.14 -28.12 24.55
C ARG A 15 -59.18 -28.93 23.26
N ALA A 16 -59.96 -28.47 22.27
CA ALA A 16 -60.02 -29.07 20.94
C ALA A 16 -58.64 -28.99 20.23
N PRO A 17 -58.26 -29.98 19.40
CA PRO A 17 -56.98 -29.98 18.72
C PRO A 17 -56.95 -28.86 17.66
N GLU A 18 -55.94 -28.00 17.73
CA GLU A 18 -55.69 -27.00 16.68
C GLU A 18 -55.35 -27.69 15.35
N PRO A 19 -55.83 -27.17 14.22
CA PRO A 19 -55.47 -27.69 12.91
C PRO A 19 -53.97 -27.50 12.72
N ALA A 20 -53.26 -28.61 12.50
CA ALA A 20 -51.85 -28.61 12.14
C ALA A 20 -51.67 -27.78 10.87
N VAL A 21 -51.22 -26.54 11.03
CA VAL A 21 -50.65 -25.77 9.93
C VAL A 21 -49.38 -26.51 9.56
N GLU A 22 -49.48 -27.31 8.49
CA GLU A 22 -48.35 -27.91 7.81
C GLU A 22 -47.51 -26.77 7.24
N VAL A 23 -46.64 -26.24 8.09
CA VAL A 23 -45.55 -25.35 7.69
C VAL A 23 -44.63 -26.21 6.85
N LEU A 24 -44.91 -26.22 5.54
CA LEU A 24 -44.00 -26.69 4.51
C LEU A 24 -42.70 -25.90 4.69
N ARG A 25 -41.79 -26.54 5.42
CA ARG A 25 -40.43 -26.10 5.63
C ARG A 25 -39.73 -26.04 4.27
N ASP A 26 -39.66 -24.85 3.70
CA ASP A 26 -38.76 -24.51 2.62
C ASP A 26 -37.30 -24.47 3.14
N PHE A 27 -36.78 -25.65 3.52
CA PHE A 27 -35.39 -25.85 3.93
C PHE A 27 -34.52 -26.39 2.77
N GLY A 28 -34.99 -26.27 1.53
CA GLY A 28 -34.37 -26.92 0.37
C GLY A 28 -33.49 -26.04 -0.50
N SER A 29 -33.59 -24.71 -0.40
CA SER A 29 -32.80 -23.83 -1.26
C SER A 29 -31.43 -23.56 -0.62
N PRO A 30 -30.30 -24.09 -1.13
CA PRO A 30 -29.00 -23.61 -0.69
C PRO A 30 -28.98 -22.09 -0.88
N PRO A 31 -28.51 -21.31 0.11
CA PRO A 31 -28.47 -19.86 -0.03
C PRO A 31 -27.77 -19.55 -1.36
N PRO A 32 -28.31 -18.63 -2.20
CA PRO A 32 -27.67 -18.28 -3.45
C PRO A 32 -26.23 -17.99 -3.11
N SER A 33 -25.31 -18.78 -3.67
CA SER A 33 -23.89 -18.65 -3.38
C SER A 33 -23.55 -17.22 -3.72
N ALA A 34 -23.43 -16.36 -2.70
CA ALA A 34 -23.07 -14.97 -2.89
C ALA A 34 -21.74 -15.05 -3.61
N GLN A 35 -21.77 -14.81 -4.92
CA GLN A 35 -20.67 -15.11 -5.80
C GLN A 35 -19.52 -14.29 -5.25
N ARG A 36 -18.56 -14.95 -4.56
CA ARG A 36 -17.47 -14.25 -3.89
C ARG A 36 -16.71 -13.57 -5.01
N ARG A 37 -17.01 -12.29 -5.22
CA ARG A 37 -16.38 -11.49 -6.27
C ARG A 37 -14.89 -11.61 -6.03
N ARG A 38 -14.19 -12.22 -6.98
CA ARG A 38 -12.73 -12.28 -6.93
C ARG A 38 -12.23 -10.83 -6.82
N PRO A 39 -11.32 -10.54 -5.87
CA PRO A 39 -10.80 -9.20 -5.72
C PRO A 39 -10.11 -8.77 -7.02
N SER A 40 -10.51 -7.62 -7.56
CA SER A 40 -9.98 -7.09 -8.81
C SER A 40 -8.86 -6.08 -8.55
N LEU A 41 -7.79 -6.18 -9.34
CA LEU A 41 -6.71 -5.19 -9.39
C LEU A 41 -6.95 -4.08 -10.43
N LEU A 42 -8.03 -4.17 -11.21
CA LEU A 42 -8.30 -3.22 -12.28
C LEU A 42 -8.32 -1.78 -11.77
N VAL A 43 -9.12 -1.49 -10.73
CA VAL A 43 -9.22 -0.14 -10.15
C VAL A 43 -7.88 0.33 -9.57
N PRO A 44 -7.18 -0.43 -8.69
CA PRO A 44 -5.85 -0.05 -8.21
C PRO A 44 -4.86 0.29 -9.34
N VAL A 45 -4.80 -0.54 -10.38
CA VAL A 45 -3.87 -0.37 -11.50
C VAL A 45 -4.24 0.84 -12.35
N LEU A 46 -5.53 1.04 -12.64
CA LEU A 46 -5.99 2.22 -13.39
C LEU A 46 -5.71 3.52 -12.64
N VAL A 47 -5.94 3.55 -11.33
CA VAL A 47 -5.62 4.73 -10.51
C VAL A 47 -4.11 4.97 -10.48
N GLY A 48 -3.31 3.92 -10.30
CA GLY A 48 -1.85 4.03 -10.36
C GLY A 48 -1.34 4.52 -11.71
N ALA A 49 -1.87 4.00 -12.82
CA ALA A 49 -1.55 4.47 -14.16
C ALA A 49 -1.96 5.94 -14.35
N GLY A 50 -3.13 6.32 -13.87
CA GLY A 50 -3.60 7.71 -13.86
C GLY A 50 -2.64 8.64 -13.11
N VAL A 51 -2.17 8.24 -11.92
CA VAL A 51 -1.16 9.00 -11.16
C VAL A 51 0.15 9.13 -11.94
N THR A 52 0.66 8.04 -12.51
CA THR A 52 1.89 8.07 -13.31
C THR A 52 1.77 9.06 -14.47
N VAL A 53 0.68 8.98 -15.24
CA VAL A 53 0.45 9.85 -16.39
C VAL A 53 0.24 11.31 -15.95
N ALA A 54 -0.56 11.55 -14.91
CA ALA A 54 -0.82 12.88 -14.40
C ALA A 54 0.45 13.59 -13.95
N LEU A 55 1.34 12.89 -13.23
CA LEU A 55 2.64 13.45 -12.83
C LEU A 55 3.54 13.72 -14.04
N GLY A 56 3.58 12.81 -15.02
CA GLY A 56 4.37 12.99 -16.24
C GLY A 56 3.90 14.19 -17.07
N VAL A 57 2.59 14.29 -17.30
CA VAL A 57 1.97 15.43 -17.99
C VAL A 57 2.21 16.72 -17.23
N TYR A 58 1.92 16.74 -15.93
CA TYR A 58 2.17 17.91 -15.07
C TYR A 58 3.62 18.35 -15.17
N GLY A 59 4.58 17.45 -14.97
CA GLY A 59 6.00 17.80 -15.04
C GLY A 59 6.42 18.32 -16.41
N ARG A 60 5.80 17.83 -17.50
CA ARG A 60 6.12 18.25 -18.86
C ARG A 60 5.53 19.62 -19.23
N THR A 61 4.35 19.95 -18.70
CA THR A 61 3.64 21.19 -19.03
C THR A 61 3.87 22.30 -18.02
N HIS A 62 4.28 21.96 -16.79
CA HIS A 62 4.59 22.91 -15.73
C HIS A 62 5.87 23.69 -16.05
N THR A 63 5.83 25.01 -15.82
CA THR A 63 7.04 25.85 -15.91
C THR A 63 7.87 25.68 -14.64
N PRO A 64 9.12 25.16 -14.72
CA PRO A 64 9.96 24.94 -13.55
C PRO A 64 10.15 26.23 -12.76
N THR A 65 9.87 26.20 -11.46
CA THR A 65 9.89 27.41 -10.63
C THR A 65 11.29 27.75 -10.10
N GLY A 66 12.20 26.77 -10.08
CA GLY A 66 13.47 26.86 -9.36
C GLY A 66 13.34 26.89 -7.83
N ILE A 67 12.11 26.88 -7.29
CA ILE A 67 11.86 26.90 -5.84
C ILE A 67 11.97 25.48 -5.30
N ALA A 68 12.95 25.29 -4.43
CA ALA A 68 13.36 24.01 -3.91
C ALA A 68 13.44 24.06 -2.37
N VAL A 69 13.17 22.93 -1.71
CA VAL A 69 13.20 22.87 -0.23
C VAL A 69 14.66 22.88 0.22
N ASN A 70 15.05 23.94 0.94
CA ASN A 70 16.36 24.00 1.57
C ASN A 70 16.26 23.73 3.08
N VAL A 71 17.31 23.15 3.66
CA VAL A 71 17.39 22.83 5.09
C VAL A 71 18.66 23.45 5.64
N ALA A 72 18.56 24.10 6.82
CA ALA A 72 19.72 24.67 7.48
C ALA A 72 20.80 23.61 7.70
N GLY A 73 22.06 23.95 7.40
CA GLY A 73 23.19 23.01 7.45
C GLY A 73 23.48 22.28 6.13
N PHE A 74 22.66 22.47 5.08
CA PHE A 74 22.97 22.04 3.72
C PHE A 74 23.46 23.21 2.86
N SER A 75 24.43 22.95 1.98
CA SER A 75 25.01 23.93 1.06
C SER A 75 24.06 24.31 -0.08
N SER A 76 23.11 23.44 -0.44
CA SER A 76 22.12 23.75 -1.46
C SER A 76 20.84 22.91 -1.34
N PRO A 77 19.72 23.33 -1.97
CA PRO A 77 18.56 22.46 -2.10
C PRO A 77 18.86 21.15 -2.85
N LEU A 78 19.85 21.17 -3.75
CA LEU A 78 20.28 19.98 -4.47
C LEU A 78 20.93 18.96 -3.52
N THR A 79 21.75 19.39 -2.57
CA THR A 79 22.36 18.51 -1.56
C THR A 79 21.29 17.92 -0.63
N VAL A 80 20.29 18.72 -0.23
CA VAL A 80 19.11 18.22 0.51
C VAL A 80 18.43 17.09 -0.27
N LYS A 81 18.12 17.30 -1.56
CA LYS A 81 17.47 16.29 -2.41
C LYS A 81 18.25 14.98 -2.43
N VAL A 82 19.57 15.02 -2.64
CA VAL A 82 20.35 13.79 -2.80
C VAL A 82 20.47 13.01 -1.50
N TRP A 83 20.59 13.68 -0.35
CA TRP A 83 20.62 13.01 0.95
C TRP A 83 19.26 12.43 1.36
N LEU A 84 18.16 13.14 1.08
CA LEU A 84 16.81 12.60 1.26
C LEU A 84 16.58 11.37 0.36
N GLY A 85 17.05 11.43 -0.89
CA GLY A 85 17.03 10.28 -1.82
C GLY A 85 17.83 9.09 -1.28
N SER A 86 19.00 9.32 -0.71
CA SER A 86 19.81 8.27 -0.06
C SER A 86 19.10 7.65 1.14
N GLY A 87 18.48 8.47 1.99
CA GLY A 87 17.67 8.00 3.11
C GLY A 87 16.49 7.16 2.64
N ALA A 88 15.77 7.59 1.60
CA ALA A 88 14.68 6.82 1.02
C ALA A 88 15.16 5.47 0.48
N ALA A 89 16.29 5.42 -0.22
CA ALA A 89 16.88 4.19 -0.73
C ALA A 89 17.33 3.25 0.40
N PHE A 90 17.93 3.77 1.46
CA PHE A 90 18.29 3.00 2.65
C PHE A 90 17.07 2.32 3.29
N PHE A 91 15.98 3.08 3.51
CA PHE A 91 14.74 2.51 4.04
C PHE A 91 14.07 1.56 3.05
N ALA A 92 14.24 1.75 1.74
CA ALA A 92 13.77 0.80 0.71
C ALA A 92 14.47 -0.56 0.83
N VAL A 93 15.77 -0.58 1.12
CA VAL A 93 16.52 -1.82 1.38
C VAL A 93 16.01 -2.52 2.64
N ILE A 94 15.79 -1.79 3.73
CA ILE A 94 15.15 -2.34 4.94
C ILE A 94 13.77 -2.91 4.61
N GLN A 95 13.01 -2.23 3.75
CA GLN A 95 11.72 -2.69 3.28
C GLN A 95 11.83 -4.05 2.55
N LEU A 96 12.77 -4.17 1.60
CA LEU A 96 13.02 -5.43 0.89
C LEU A 96 13.42 -6.56 1.85
N LEU A 97 14.37 -6.31 2.75
CA LEU A 97 14.85 -7.31 3.70
C LEU A 97 13.75 -7.76 4.67
N SER A 98 12.96 -6.83 5.21
CA SER A 98 11.82 -7.15 6.06
C SER A 98 10.72 -7.91 5.31
N ALA A 99 10.49 -7.60 4.03
CA ALA A 99 9.55 -8.35 3.18
C ALA A 99 10.03 -9.79 2.92
N LEU A 100 11.32 -9.98 2.63
CA LEU A 100 11.92 -11.30 2.44
C LEU A 100 11.84 -12.13 3.72
N SER A 101 12.11 -11.50 4.88
CA SER A 101 11.95 -12.12 6.20
C SER A 101 10.51 -12.59 6.43
N MET A 102 9.52 -11.70 6.24
CA MET A 102 8.10 -12.00 6.41
C MET A 102 7.61 -13.11 5.45
N TRP A 103 8.23 -13.23 4.27
CA TRP A 103 7.95 -14.31 3.32
C TRP A 103 8.81 -15.56 3.50
N GLY A 104 9.56 -15.67 4.60
CA GLY A 104 10.36 -16.85 4.92
C GLY A 104 11.54 -17.08 3.96
N ARG A 105 11.98 -16.05 3.23
CA ARG A 105 13.06 -16.14 2.23
C ARG A 105 14.46 -15.96 2.83
N LEU A 106 14.57 -15.66 4.13
CA LEU A 106 15.84 -15.47 4.84
C LEU A 106 16.16 -16.64 5.77
N GLY A 107 15.95 -17.88 5.33
CA GLY A 107 16.39 -19.08 6.07
C GLY A 107 15.79 -19.22 7.46
N GLY A 108 14.52 -18.84 7.64
CA GLY A 108 13.82 -18.91 8.93
C GLY A 108 14.00 -17.69 9.83
N PHE A 109 14.81 -16.69 9.45
CA PHE A 109 14.86 -15.41 10.14
C PHE A 109 13.53 -14.65 9.96
N SER A 110 12.64 -14.77 10.94
CA SER A 110 11.31 -14.14 10.98
C SER A 110 11.07 -13.53 12.36
N PRO A 111 11.78 -12.45 12.73
CA PRO A 111 11.58 -11.81 14.02
C PRO A 111 10.16 -11.26 14.14
N SER A 112 9.61 -11.29 15.36
CA SER A 112 8.25 -10.79 15.66
C SER A 112 8.04 -9.32 15.28
N TRP A 113 9.11 -8.52 15.24
CA TRP A 113 9.08 -7.11 14.87
C TRP A 113 9.16 -6.85 13.36
N ALA A 114 9.37 -7.87 12.51
CA ALA A 114 9.57 -7.70 11.06
C ALA A 114 8.44 -6.90 10.40
N GLY A 115 7.18 -7.22 10.74
CA GLY A 115 6.01 -6.50 10.23
C GLY A 115 5.97 -5.03 10.68
N SER A 116 6.38 -4.73 11.91
CA SER A 116 6.46 -3.35 12.41
C SER A 116 7.57 -2.55 11.72
N ALA A 117 8.76 -3.15 11.56
CA ALA A 117 9.86 -2.56 10.82
C ALA A 117 9.48 -2.31 9.36
N HIS A 118 8.85 -3.27 8.69
CA HIS A 118 8.35 -3.13 7.31
C HIS A 118 7.40 -1.94 7.15
N ARG A 119 6.44 -1.77 8.07
CA ARG A 119 5.48 -0.67 8.02
C ARG A 119 6.14 0.69 8.25
N TRP A 120 6.93 0.83 9.32
CA TRP A 120 7.52 2.12 9.67
C TRP A 120 8.61 2.55 8.70
N SER A 121 9.49 1.64 8.28
CA SER A 121 10.48 1.94 7.23
C SER A 121 9.80 2.37 5.93
N GLY A 122 8.71 1.71 5.53
CA GLY A 122 7.95 2.11 4.34
C GLY A 122 7.33 3.50 4.44
N ARG A 123 6.82 3.89 5.62
CA ARG A 123 6.28 5.23 5.86
C ARG A 123 7.38 6.29 5.81
N VAL A 124 8.50 6.04 6.48
CA VAL A 124 9.64 6.96 6.47
C VAL A 124 10.20 7.10 5.05
N ALA A 125 10.40 6.00 4.33
CA ALA A 125 10.85 6.03 2.94
C ALA A 125 9.94 6.91 2.07
N PHE A 126 8.62 6.69 2.13
CA PHE A 126 7.66 7.49 1.35
C PHE A 126 7.66 8.97 1.76
N LEU A 127 7.73 9.27 3.06
CA LEU A 127 7.81 10.66 3.54
C LEU A 127 9.06 11.36 3.05
N LEU A 128 10.20 10.67 2.97
CA LEU A 128 11.43 11.24 2.40
C LEU A 128 11.32 11.50 0.90
N THR A 129 10.53 10.70 0.16
CA THR A 129 10.33 10.93 -1.28
C THR A 129 9.46 12.14 -1.59
N VAL A 130 8.60 12.60 -0.67
CA VAL A 130 7.72 13.76 -0.90
C VAL A 130 8.51 15.04 -1.21
N PRO A 131 9.42 15.52 -0.32
CA PRO A 131 10.25 16.69 -0.62
C PRO A 131 11.20 16.45 -1.81
N VAL A 132 11.67 15.22 -2.04
CA VAL A 132 12.45 14.87 -3.24
C VAL A 132 11.60 15.09 -4.50
N ALA A 133 10.35 14.64 -4.51
CA ALA A 133 9.44 14.82 -5.64
C ALA A 133 9.09 16.28 -5.88
N VAL A 134 8.94 17.10 -4.83
CA VAL A 134 8.80 18.56 -4.95
C VAL A 134 10.01 19.13 -5.72
N HIS A 135 11.23 18.74 -5.36
CA HIS A 135 12.41 19.18 -6.12
C HIS A 135 12.41 18.67 -7.57
N CYS A 136 12.14 17.39 -7.80
CA CYS A 136 12.19 16.82 -9.15
C CYS A 136 11.11 17.38 -10.07
N LEU A 137 9.89 17.55 -9.56
CA LEU A 137 8.72 17.82 -10.39
C LEU A 137 8.32 19.29 -10.40
N TYR A 138 8.34 19.97 -9.25
CA TYR A 138 7.94 21.37 -9.13
C TYR A 138 9.09 22.34 -9.43
N ALA A 139 10.29 22.05 -8.91
CA ALA A 139 11.44 22.93 -9.12
C ALA A 139 12.08 22.75 -10.50
N LEU A 140 12.14 21.51 -11.01
CA LEU A 140 12.86 21.16 -12.25
C LEU A 140 11.94 20.72 -13.41
N GLY A 141 10.82 20.05 -13.13
CA GLY A 141 9.91 19.53 -14.15
C GLY A 141 10.33 18.17 -14.74
N PHE A 142 9.57 17.71 -15.74
CA PHE A 142 9.87 16.50 -16.49
C PHE A 142 10.88 16.83 -17.60
N ALA A 143 12.07 16.25 -17.48
CA ALA A 143 13.17 16.49 -18.41
C ALA A 143 13.58 15.21 -19.16
N ASP A 144 13.95 15.38 -20.42
CA ASP A 144 14.22 14.33 -21.41
C ASP A 144 15.46 14.59 -22.28
N TYR A 145 16.32 15.54 -21.89
CA TYR A 145 17.48 15.96 -22.69
C TYR A 145 18.63 14.94 -22.73
N ASP A 146 18.65 13.97 -21.82
CA ASP A 146 19.59 12.84 -21.84
C ASP A 146 18.94 11.58 -21.25
N THR A 147 19.56 10.42 -21.47
CA THR A 147 19.02 9.11 -21.05
C THR A 147 18.87 8.97 -19.54
N ARG A 148 19.81 9.47 -18.74
CA ARG A 148 19.76 9.41 -17.27
C ARG A 148 18.62 10.29 -16.77
N THR A 149 18.49 11.50 -17.31
CA THR A 149 17.45 12.45 -16.92
C THR A 149 16.06 11.95 -17.34
N LEU A 150 15.92 11.42 -18.56
CA LEU A 150 14.69 10.77 -19.01
C LEU A 150 14.32 9.59 -18.10
N ALA A 151 15.28 8.71 -17.78
CA ALA A 151 15.06 7.59 -16.88
C ALA A 151 14.61 8.06 -15.49
N HIS A 152 15.24 9.10 -14.94
CA HIS A 152 14.86 9.69 -13.66
C HIS A 152 13.40 10.18 -13.67
N SER A 153 13.02 10.93 -14.71
CA SER A 153 11.67 11.48 -14.87
C SER A 153 10.61 10.37 -14.98
N LEU A 154 10.87 9.36 -15.81
CA LEU A 154 9.96 8.22 -16.00
C LEU A 154 9.82 7.37 -14.72
N LEU A 155 10.94 7.04 -14.09
CA LEU A 155 10.97 6.22 -12.87
C LEU A 155 10.32 6.95 -11.69
N GLY A 156 10.50 8.26 -11.57
CA GLY A 156 9.84 9.08 -10.55
C GLY A 156 8.33 9.04 -10.69
N CYS A 157 7.81 9.26 -11.89
CA CYS A 157 6.36 9.19 -12.16
C CYS A 157 5.82 7.77 -11.90
N PHE A 158 6.52 6.76 -12.41
CA PHE A 158 6.13 5.36 -12.23
C PHE A 158 6.14 4.93 -10.75
N PHE A 159 7.12 5.39 -9.96
CA PHE A 159 7.20 5.10 -8.53
C PHE A 159 5.92 5.51 -7.79
N PHE A 160 5.42 6.73 -7.99
CA PHE A 160 4.21 7.20 -7.32
C PHE A 160 2.95 6.46 -7.77
N GLY A 161 2.84 6.12 -9.06
CA GLY A 161 1.73 5.30 -9.55
C GLY A 161 1.77 3.85 -9.04
N ALA A 162 2.93 3.23 -9.02
CA ALA A 162 3.14 1.88 -8.47
C ALA A 162 2.87 1.86 -6.95
N PHE A 163 3.33 2.89 -6.22
CA PHE A 163 3.05 3.04 -4.79
C PHE A 163 1.55 3.21 -4.54
N THR A 164 0.85 4.02 -5.35
CA THR A 164 -0.60 4.19 -5.27
C THR A 164 -1.32 2.85 -5.50
N THR A 165 -0.92 2.10 -6.53
CA THR A 165 -1.44 0.75 -6.80
C THR A 165 -1.24 -0.16 -5.59
N LYS A 166 -0.04 -0.15 -4.99
CA LYS A 166 0.29 -0.92 -3.78
C LYS A 166 -0.68 -0.59 -2.65
N MET A 167 -0.86 0.70 -2.35
CA MET A 167 -1.70 1.15 -1.24
C MET A 167 -3.16 0.75 -1.45
N LEU A 168 -3.67 0.80 -2.69
CA LEU A 168 -5.04 0.39 -3.01
C LEU A 168 -5.21 -1.14 -3.10
N ALA A 169 -4.13 -1.90 -3.26
CA ALA A 169 -4.13 -3.35 -3.26
C ALA A 169 -4.08 -3.93 -1.84
N LEU A 170 -3.36 -3.29 -0.90
CA LEU A 170 -3.15 -3.80 0.46
C LEU A 170 -4.44 -4.20 1.23
N PRO A 171 -5.55 -3.43 1.19
CA PRO A 171 -6.76 -3.78 1.93
C PRO A 171 -7.58 -4.90 1.27
N LYS A 172 -7.27 -5.30 0.02
CA LYS A 172 -8.06 -6.27 -0.73
C LYS A 172 -7.77 -7.70 -0.25
N ARG A 173 -8.81 -8.40 0.21
CA ARG A 173 -8.74 -9.80 0.66
C ARG A 173 -8.88 -10.76 -0.52
N GLY A 174 -8.10 -11.85 -0.52
CA GLY A 174 -8.20 -12.93 -1.52
C GLY A 174 -7.42 -12.71 -2.81
N LEU A 175 -6.51 -11.73 -2.85
CA LEU A 175 -5.58 -11.56 -3.97
C LEU A 175 -4.62 -12.75 -4.03
N ALA A 176 -4.12 -13.08 -5.24
CA ALA A 176 -3.10 -14.11 -5.38
C ALA A 176 -1.84 -13.73 -4.60
N GLY A 177 -1.19 -14.72 -3.97
CA GLY A 177 -0.07 -14.49 -3.05
C GLY A 177 1.15 -13.78 -3.67
N TRP A 178 1.31 -13.83 -5.00
CA TRP A 178 2.40 -13.16 -5.71
C TRP A 178 2.16 -11.67 -5.99
N VAL A 179 0.92 -11.19 -5.88
CA VAL A 179 0.54 -9.82 -6.25
C VAL A 179 1.28 -8.78 -5.42
N LEU A 180 1.28 -8.92 -4.09
CA LEU A 180 1.95 -7.97 -3.19
C LEU A 180 3.48 -7.97 -3.37
N PRO A 181 4.17 -9.13 -3.50
CA PRO A 181 5.57 -9.17 -3.89
C PRO A 181 5.88 -8.45 -5.21
N VAL A 182 5.08 -8.66 -6.26
CA VAL A 182 5.34 -8.04 -7.57
C VAL A 182 5.16 -6.53 -7.52
N ILE A 183 4.06 -6.03 -6.96
CA ILE A 183 3.82 -4.58 -6.85
C ILE A 183 4.87 -3.96 -5.91
N GLY A 184 5.17 -4.60 -4.79
CA GLY A 184 6.20 -4.16 -3.85
C GLY A 184 7.59 -4.10 -4.49
N GLY A 185 7.94 -5.12 -5.29
CA GLY A 185 9.19 -5.17 -6.05
C GLY A 185 9.27 -4.06 -7.12
N ALA A 186 8.18 -3.79 -7.83
CA ALA A 186 8.12 -2.68 -8.79
C ALA A 186 8.37 -1.32 -8.11
N VAL A 187 7.76 -1.07 -6.94
CA VAL A 187 8.01 0.14 -6.13
C VAL A 187 9.47 0.22 -5.71
N PHE A 188 10.06 -0.88 -5.24
CA PHE A 188 11.46 -0.93 -4.84
C PHE A 188 12.39 -0.62 -6.01
N VAL A 189 12.23 -1.31 -7.15
CA VAL A 189 13.05 -1.11 -8.35
C VAL A 189 12.95 0.32 -8.86
N ALA A 190 11.74 0.89 -8.90
CA ALA A 190 11.53 2.28 -9.31
C ALA A 190 12.29 3.26 -8.40
N LEU A 191 12.16 3.11 -7.08
CA LEU A 191 12.84 3.98 -6.12
C LEU A 191 14.36 3.86 -6.19
N ILE A 192 14.89 2.64 -6.31
CA ILE A 192 16.33 2.43 -6.48
C ILE A 192 16.81 3.02 -7.81
N GLY A 193 16.07 2.87 -8.90
CA GLY A 193 16.41 3.50 -10.18
C GLY A 193 16.43 5.04 -10.10
N VAL A 194 15.48 5.65 -9.39
CA VAL A 194 15.48 7.10 -9.10
C VAL A 194 16.71 7.50 -8.29
N PHE A 195 17.07 6.72 -7.26
CA PHE A 195 18.25 6.94 -6.43
C PHE A 195 19.56 6.84 -7.23
N LEU A 196 19.69 5.82 -8.08
CA LEU A 196 20.88 5.61 -8.93
C LEU A 196 21.07 6.74 -9.94
N THR A 197 19.98 7.16 -10.60
CA THR A 197 20.00 8.25 -11.59
C THR A 197 20.15 9.65 -10.98
N SER A 198 20.01 9.78 -9.66
CA SER A 198 20.08 11.06 -8.94
C SER A 198 21.20 11.09 -7.92
N SER A 199 21.02 10.50 -6.74
CA SER A 199 21.96 10.63 -5.61
C SER A 199 23.30 9.97 -5.91
N VAL A 200 23.30 8.73 -6.43
CA VAL A 200 24.56 8.06 -6.77
C VAL A 200 25.30 8.82 -7.85
N TRP A 201 24.60 9.17 -8.93
CA TRP A 201 25.17 10.02 -9.98
C TRP A 201 25.79 11.31 -9.40
N TYR A 202 25.04 12.03 -8.55
CA TYR A 202 25.53 13.25 -7.91
C TYR A 202 26.82 13.02 -7.12
N PHE A 203 26.85 12.03 -6.22
CA PHE A 203 28.04 11.77 -5.41
C PHE A 203 29.24 11.34 -6.26
N THR A 204 29.01 10.60 -7.35
CA THR A 204 30.08 10.20 -8.27
C THR A 204 30.59 11.34 -9.16
N THR A 205 29.80 12.40 -9.38
CA THR A 205 30.17 13.53 -10.24
C THR A 205 30.71 14.73 -9.45
N PHE A 206 30.12 15.03 -8.29
CA PHE A 206 30.41 16.24 -7.50
C PHE A 206 31.02 15.94 -6.12
N GLY A 207 31.12 14.67 -5.73
CA GLY A 207 31.59 14.26 -4.41
C GLY A 207 30.53 14.40 -3.32
N PHE A 208 30.95 14.19 -2.06
CA PHE A 208 30.08 14.30 -0.90
C PHE A 208 30.05 15.74 -0.39
N GLN A 209 28.84 16.29 -0.29
CA GLN A 209 28.60 17.65 0.19
C GLN A 209 27.36 17.63 1.08
N LEU A 210 27.39 18.40 2.17
CA LEU A 210 26.23 18.75 2.97
C LEU A 210 25.67 20.03 2.40
#